data_AF-A0A328RWE4-F1
#
_entry.id   AF-A0A328RWE4-F1
#
_cell.length_a   1.000
_cell.length_b   1.000
_cell.length_c   1.000
_cell.angle_alpha   90.00
_cell.angle_beta   90.00
_cell.angle_gamma   90.00
#
_symmetry.space_group_name_H-M   'P 1'
#
loop_
_entity.id
_entity.type
_entity.pdbx_description
1 polymer ?
#
loop_
_entity_poly.entity_id
_entity_poly.type
_entity_poly.pdbx_seq_one_letter_code
_entity_poly.pdbx_strand_id
1 'polypeptide(L)'
;KNTTIEITLKDTKTQNNISNAEITITLPDAQTITDKTDNNGKLTKKLDLPAGTNKITITYPGNRTYKEATTDLTVDVEKIATNIMAEIVNNTAG
;
A
#
# COMPACT_ATOMS: atom_id res chain seq x y z
N LYS A 1 10.41 -6.87 1.41
CA LYS A 1 9.53 -5.73 1.76
C LYS A 1 8.10 -6.21 1.59
N ASN A 2 7.32 -6.35 2.67
CA ASN A 2 6.02 -7.03 2.63
C ASN A 2 5.00 -6.25 3.48
N THR A 3 4.71 -5.00 3.13
CA THR A 3 3.64 -4.25 3.80
C THR A 3 2.31 -4.84 3.33
N THR A 4 1.48 -5.30 4.26
CA THR A 4 0.14 -5.79 3.93
C THR A 4 -0.88 -4.78 4.43
N ILE A 5 -1.75 -4.33 3.54
CA ILE A 5 -2.87 -3.45 3.88
C ILE A 5 -4.18 -4.22 3.75
N GLU A 6 -5.12 -3.95 4.67
CA GLU A 6 -6.51 -4.41 4.58
C GLU A 6 -7.40 -3.17 4.40
N ILE A 7 -8.22 -3.18 3.36
CA ILE A 7 -9.18 -2.14 3.02
C ILE A 7 -10.56 -2.74 3.23
N THR A 8 -11.46 -2.01 3.88
CA THR A 8 -12.88 -2.40 4.03
C THR A 8 -13.76 -1.32 3.43
N LEU A 9 -14.64 -1.70 2.49
CA LEU A 9 -15.60 -0.81 1.87
C LEU A 9 -17.01 -1.09 2.39
N LYS A 10 -17.66 -0.05 2.92
CA LYS A 10 -18.95 -0.15 3.61
C LYS A 10 -19.86 1.01 3.22
N ASP A 11 -21.15 0.72 3.09
CA ASP A 11 -22.19 1.74 2.98
C ASP A 11 -22.31 2.50 4.31
N THR A 12 -22.08 3.81 4.26
CA THR A 12 -22.12 4.67 5.45
C THR A 12 -23.52 4.78 6.07
N LYS A 13 -24.59 4.60 5.28
CA LYS A 13 -25.98 4.67 5.76
C LYS A 13 -26.44 3.34 6.33
N THR A 14 -26.36 2.27 5.54
CA THR A 14 -26.92 0.96 5.92
C THR A 14 -25.94 0.13 6.75
N GLN A 15 -24.67 0.51 6.78
CA GLN A 15 -23.61 -0.28 7.40
C GLN A 15 -23.45 -1.68 6.76
N ASN A 16 -23.88 -1.84 5.51
CA ASN A 16 -23.65 -3.06 4.74
C ASN A 16 -22.30 -3.02 4.04
N ASN A 17 -21.64 -4.17 3.95
CA ASN A 17 -20.39 -4.31 3.21
C ASN A 17 -20.65 -4.24 1.70
N ILE A 18 -19.74 -3.62 0.97
CA ILE A 18 -19.85 -3.46 -0.48
C ILE A 18 -18.87 -4.42 -1.14
N SER A 19 -19.38 -5.56 -1.61
CA SER A 19 -18.61 -6.63 -2.27
C SER A 19 -18.40 -6.40 -3.76
N ASN A 20 -17.35 -7.00 -4.33
CA ASN A 20 -17.02 -6.94 -5.76
C ASN A 20 -16.91 -5.51 -6.32
N ALA A 21 -16.56 -4.56 -5.45
CA ALA A 21 -16.36 -3.18 -5.80
C ALA A 21 -14.90 -2.96 -6.19
N GLU A 22 -14.68 -2.31 -7.32
CA GLU A 22 -13.36 -1.96 -7.81
C GLU A 22 -12.75 -0.83 -6.97
N ILE A 23 -11.54 -1.06 -6.46
CA ILE A 23 -10.75 -0.12 -5.68
C ILE A 23 -9.45 0.15 -6.42
N THR A 24 -9.07 1.41 -6.51
CA THR A 24 -7.78 1.87 -7.02
C THR A 24 -6.89 2.27 -5.86
N ILE A 25 -5.72 1.64 -5.76
CA ILE A 25 -4.68 1.93 -4.78
C ILE A 25 -3.54 2.65 -5.50
N THR A 26 -3.32 3.91 -5.17
CA THR A 26 -2.21 4.72 -5.69
C THR A 26 -1.05 4.69 -4.71
N LEU A 27 0.09 4.22 -5.18
CA LEU A 27 1.35 4.13 -4.44
C LEU A 27 2.11 5.47 -4.43
N PRO A 28 3.09 5.64 -3.53
CA PRO A 28 3.87 6.88 -3.42
C PRO A 28 4.65 7.27 -4.69
N ASP A 29 4.95 6.29 -5.54
CA ASP A 29 5.64 6.47 -6.83
C ASP A 29 4.67 6.74 -8.00
N ALA A 30 3.41 7.04 -7.69
CA ALA A 30 2.30 7.23 -8.63
C ALA A 30 1.89 5.99 -9.44
N GLN A 31 2.42 4.79 -9.12
CA GLN A 31 1.88 3.56 -9.68
C GLN A 31 0.49 3.28 -9.09
N THR A 32 -0.40 2.73 -9.91
CA THR A 32 -1.75 2.37 -9.48
C THR A 32 -1.96 0.88 -9.57
N ILE A 33 -2.66 0.34 -8.58
CA ILE A 33 -3.08 -1.06 -8.51
C ILE A 33 -4.59 -1.06 -8.39
N THR A 34 -5.26 -1.74 -9.31
CA THR A 34 -6.71 -1.91 -9.26
C THR A 34 -7.05 -3.33 -8.84
N ASP A 35 -7.95 -3.48 -7.88
CA ASP A 35 -8.43 -4.78 -7.41
C ASP A 35 -9.87 -4.66 -6.88
N LYS A 36 -10.52 -5.78 -6.57
CA LYS A 36 -11.91 -5.77 -6.10
C LYS A 36 -12.05 -6.23 -4.67
N THR A 37 -13.03 -5.67 -3.96
CA THR A 37 -13.43 -6.21 -2.66
C THR A 37 -14.02 -7.60 -2.79
N ASP A 38 -13.79 -8.43 -1.78
CA ASP A 38 -14.34 -9.77 -1.65
C ASP A 38 -15.82 -9.74 -1.25
N ASN A 39 -16.41 -10.91 -1.01
CA ASN A 39 -17.81 -11.06 -0.58
C ASN A 39 -18.12 -10.40 0.77
N ASN A 40 -17.10 -10.08 1.57
CA ASN A 40 -17.22 -9.40 2.85
C ASN A 40 -16.93 -7.90 2.74
N GLY A 41 -16.76 -7.37 1.52
CA GLY A 41 -16.40 -5.98 1.28
C GLY A 41 -14.97 -5.63 1.67
N LYS A 42 -14.09 -6.63 1.77
CA LYS A 42 -12.68 -6.46 2.14
C LYS A 42 -11.75 -6.65 0.95
N LEU A 43 -10.63 -5.96 0.95
CA LEU A 43 -9.53 -6.13 0.00
C LEU A 43 -8.22 -6.17 0.78
N THR A 44 -7.50 -7.28 0.70
CA THR A 44 -6.16 -7.41 1.29
C THR A 44 -5.12 -7.40 0.19
N LYS A 45 -4.15 -6.49 0.28
CA LYS A 45 -3.08 -6.38 -0.72
C LYS A 45 -1.70 -6.29 -0.08
N LYS A 46 -0.75 -7.01 -0.67
CA LYS A 46 0.67 -6.88 -0.35
C LYS A 46 1.29 -5.82 -1.26
N LEU A 47 1.96 -4.86 -0.66
CA LEU A 47 2.61 -3.75 -1.34
C LEU A 47 4.11 -3.79 -1.06
N ASP A 48 4.89 -3.52 -2.10
CA ASP A 48 6.34 -3.31 -1.99
C ASP A 48 6.60 -1.80 -1.92
N LEU A 49 6.93 -1.32 -0.72
CA LEU A 49 7.15 0.10 -0.45
C LEU A 49 8.63 0.38 -0.17
N PRO A 50 9.19 1.50 -0.66
CA PRO A 50 10.54 1.94 -0.28
C PRO A 50 10.61 2.26 1.21
N ALA A 51 11.83 2.27 1.76
CA ALA A 51 12.01 2.60 3.17
C ALA A 51 11.80 4.11 3.41
N GLY A 52 11.21 4.45 4.55
CA GLY A 52 10.76 5.79 4.93
C GLY A 52 9.24 5.93 4.92
N THR A 53 8.78 7.18 5.02
CA THR A 53 7.36 7.52 5.05
C THR A 53 6.74 7.42 3.66
N ASN A 54 5.74 6.56 3.51
CA ASN A 54 5.01 6.30 2.28
C ASN A 54 3.56 6.73 2.43
N LYS A 55 3.06 7.55 1.50
CA LYS A 55 1.64 7.91 1.40
C LYS A 55 0.96 7.07 0.32
N ILE A 56 -0.08 6.34 0.69
CA ILE A 56 -0.92 5.53 -0.20
C ILE A 56 -2.30 6.19 -0.26
N THR A 57 -2.84 6.37 -1.45
CA THR A 57 -4.22 6.87 -1.63
C THR A 57 -5.08 5.73 -2.14
N ILE A 58 -6.22 5.51 -1.49
CA ILE A 58 -7.18 4.47 -1.82
C ILE A 58 -8.45 5.14 -2.31
N THR A 59 -8.84 4.84 -3.54
CA THR A 59 -9.98 5.46 -4.23
C THR A 59 -10.96 4.39 -4.65
N TYR A 60 -12.19 4.54 -4.18
CA TYR A 60 -13.35 3.88 -4.75
C TYR A 60 -14.01 4.86 -5.73
N PRO A 61 -14.05 4.59 -7.05
CA PRO A 61 -14.62 5.49 -8.05
C PRO A 61 -16.15 5.62 -7.96
N GLY A 62 -16.80 4.85 -7.08
CA GLY A 62 -18.26 4.77 -7.03
C GLY A 62 -18.81 3.78 -8.06
N ASN A 63 -20.13 3.65 -8.05
CA ASN A 63 -20.88 2.90 -9.05
C ASN A 63 -22.29 3.50 -9.21
N ARG A 64 -23.20 2.80 -9.88
CA ARG A 64 -24.59 3.26 -10.08
C ARG A 64 -25.35 3.53 -8.77
N THR A 65 -24.95 2.91 -7.67
CA THR A 65 -25.65 2.96 -6.37
C THR A 65 -24.89 3.79 -5.33
N TYR A 66 -23.56 3.67 -5.29
CA TYR A 66 -22.72 4.29 -4.28
C TYR A 66 -21.85 5.39 -4.90
N LYS A 67 -21.69 6.49 -4.18
CA LYS A 67 -20.79 7.58 -4.58
C LYS A 67 -19.32 7.15 -4.47
N GLU A 68 -18.46 7.89 -5.15
CA GLU A 68 -17.02 7.79 -4.97
C GLU A 68 -16.61 8.09 -3.52
N ALA A 69 -15.48 7.51 -3.10
CA ALA A 69 -14.88 7.74 -1.80
C ALA A 69 -13.36 7.60 -1.90
N THR A 70 -12.64 8.45 -1.18
CA THR A 70 -11.18 8.46 -1.17
C THR A 70 -10.66 8.53 0.25
N THR A 71 -9.59 7.83 0.54
CA THR A 71 -8.89 7.89 1.83
C THR A 71 -7.38 7.79 1.63
N ASP A 72 -6.62 8.36 2.56
CA ASP A 72 -5.17 8.33 2.55
C ASP A 72 -4.66 7.49 3.73
N LEU A 73 -3.66 6.65 3.47
CA LEU A 73 -2.96 5.85 4.47
C LEU A 73 -1.48 6.18 4.43
N THR A 74 -0.91 6.55 5.58
CA THR A 74 0.52 6.76 5.74
C THR A 74 1.16 5.57 6.43
N VAL A 75 2.19 4.99 5.83
CA VAL A 75 2.95 3.86 6.39
C VAL A 75 4.42 4.25 6.46
N ASP A 76 5.05 4.07 7.63
CA ASP A 76 6.50 4.22 7.77
C ASP A 76 7.16 2.84 7.68
N VAL A 77 8.09 2.69 6.74
CA VAL A 77 8.82 1.45 6.51
C VAL A 77 10.25 1.63 7.02
N GLU A 78 10.53 1.05 8.19
CA GLU A 78 11.84 1.17 8.83
C GLU A 78 12.97 0.59 7.98
N LYS A 79 14.12 1.28 7.96
CA LYS A 79 15.36 0.75 7.39
C LYS A 79 16.01 -0.20 8.38
N ILE A 80 16.38 -1.39 7.91
CA ILE A 80 17.26 -2.29 8.68
C ILE A 80 18.68 -1.71 8.60
N ALA A 81 19.33 -1.54 9.76
CA ALA A 81 20.70 -1.06 9.83
C ALA A 81 21.68 -2.07 9.19
N THR A 82 22.65 -1.58 8.42
CA THR A 82 23.70 -2.40 7.79
C THR A 82 25.07 -1.90 8.22
N ASN A 83 26.00 -2.83 8.49
CA ASN A 83 27.41 -2.52 8.74
C ASN A 83 28.26 -2.96 7.54
N ILE A 84 29.30 -2.19 7.19
CA ILE A 84 30.28 -2.56 6.16
C ILE A 84 31.68 -2.49 6.77
N MET A 85 32.46 -3.56 6.60
CA MET A 85 33.86 -3.65 7.03
C MET A 85 34.74 -3.81 5.79
N ALA A 86 35.77 -2.99 5.67
CA ALA A 86 36.75 -3.06 4.60
C ALA A 86 38.15 -3.05 5.21
N GLU A 87 38.99 -4.00 4.81
CA GLU A 87 40.37 -4.13 5.26
C GLU A 87 41.32 -4.09 4.08
N ILE A 88 42.43 -3.37 4.22
CA ILE A 88 43.50 -3.37 3.23
C ILE A 88 44.36 -4.60 3.47
N VAL A 89 44.27 -5.58 2.57
CA VAL A 89 45.01 -6.85 2.68
C VAL A 89 46.46 -6.76 2.16
N ASN A 90 46.77 -5.80 1.28
CA ASN A 90 48.14 -5.54 0.84
C ASN A 90 48.29 -4.11 0.27
N ASN A 91 49.39 -3.44 0.61
CA ASN A 91 49.77 -2.12 0.08
C ASN A 91 51.30 -2.09 -0.12
N THR A 92 51.77 -2.56 -1.28
CA THR A 92 53.20 -2.60 -1.60
C THR A 92 53.57 -1.41 -2.48
N ALA A 93 54.55 -0.61 -2.06
CA ALA A 93 55.24 0.32 -2.94
C ALA A 93 56.41 -0.42 -3.61
N GLY A 94 56.46 -0.40 -4.94
CA GLY A 94 57.58 -0.90 -5.73
C GLY A 94 58.78 0.04 -5.71
#